data_AF-A0A803WA57-F1
#
_entry.id   AF-A0A803WA57-F1
#
_cell.length_a   1.000
_cell.length_b   1.000
_cell.length_c   1.000
_cell.angle_alpha   90.00
_cell.angle_beta   90.00
_cell.angle_gamma   90.00
#
_symmetry.space_group_name_H-M   'P 1'
#
loop_
_entity.id
_entity.type
_entity.pdbx_description
1 polymer ?
#
loop_
_entity_poly.entity_id
_entity_poly.type
_entity_poly.pdbx_seq_one_letter_code
_entity_poly.pdbx_strand_id
1 'polypeptide(L)'
;MLTGQRLCQSSSHNDAVLAALNQQRSDGILCDITLIAEEQKFHAHKAVLAACSDYFRAMFSLCMVESEADEVNLHGVTSLGLKQALDFAYTGQILLEPGVIQDVLAAGSHLQLLELLSLCSHYLIEVH
;
A
#
# COMPACT_ATOMS: atom_id res chain seq x y z
N MET A 1 3.11 47.06 4.95
CA MET A 1 2.29 46.24 4.04
C MET A 1 3.10 45.00 3.68
N LEU A 2 2.57 43.79 3.84
CA LEU A 2 3.26 42.55 3.47
C LEU A 2 3.12 42.34 1.96
N THR A 3 3.99 42.94 1.17
CA THR A 3 4.04 42.78 -0.31
C THR A 3 5.16 41.80 -0.69
N GLY A 4 5.01 40.54 -0.32
CA GLY A 4 5.91 39.46 -0.73
C GLY A 4 5.25 38.10 -0.55
N GLN A 5 5.19 37.31 -1.63
CA GLN A 5 4.80 35.90 -1.51
C GLN A 5 5.98 35.11 -0.94
N ARG A 6 5.72 34.27 0.07
CA ARG A 6 6.69 33.33 0.65
C ARG A 6 6.11 31.93 0.59
N LEU A 7 6.85 31.01 -0.03
CA LEU A 7 6.55 29.58 0.03
C LEU A 7 6.96 29.04 1.39
N CYS A 8 6.02 28.43 2.11
CA CYS A 8 6.24 27.77 3.39
C CYS A 8 5.92 26.29 3.24
N GLN A 9 6.80 25.41 3.73
CA GLN A 9 6.61 23.96 3.67
C GLN A 9 6.71 23.39 5.09
N SER A 10 5.83 22.44 5.42
CA SER A 10 5.93 21.65 6.64
C SER A 10 6.71 20.37 6.34
N SER A 11 7.71 20.05 7.17
CA SER A 11 8.48 18.81 7.05
C SER A 11 7.72 17.57 7.54
N SER A 12 6.67 17.74 8.34
CA SER A 12 5.93 16.64 8.97
C SER A 12 4.53 16.40 8.37
N HIS A 13 4.08 17.25 7.46
CA HIS A 13 2.71 17.17 6.96
C HIS A 13 2.43 15.87 6.21
N ASN A 14 3.37 15.41 5.38
CA ASN A 14 3.22 14.17 4.62
C ASN A 14 3.09 12.96 5.55
N ASP A 15 3.99 12.83 6.52
CA ASP A 15 3.97 11.72 7.49
C ASP A 15 2.71 11.75 8.36
N ALA A 16 2.28 12.94 8.79
CA ALA A 16 1.08 13.10 9.60
C ALA A 16 -0.19 12.72 8.81
N VAL A 17 -0.27 13.09 7.53
CA VAL A 17 -1.38 12.69 6.66
C VAL A 17 -1.39 11.18 6.44
N LEU A 18 -0.23 10.58 6.15
CA LEU A 18 -0.14 9.14 5.91
C LEU A 18 -0.47 8.33 7.18
N ALA A 19 0.00 8.78 8.35
CA ALA A 19 -0.37 8.20 9.64
C ALA A 19 -1.88 8.29 9.91
N ALA A 20 -2.51 9.44 9.59
CA ALA A 20 -3.95 9.59 9.72
C ALA A 20 -4.74 8.67 8.77
N LEU A 21 -4.27 8.49 7.52
CA LEU A 21 -4.85 7.53 6.56
C LEU A 21 -4.72 6.08 7.06
N ASN A 22 -3.61 5.73 7.70
CA ASN A 22 -3.42 4.41 8.30
C ASN A 22 -4.36 4.17 9.49
N GLN A 23 -4.60 5.21 10.30
CA GLN A 23 -5.57 5.15 11.38
C GLN A 23 -6.99 4.97 10.84
N GLN A 24 -7.39 5.75 9.82
CA GLN A 24 -8.68 5.59 9.14
C GLN A 24 -8.88 4.18 8.60
N ARG A 25 -7.83 3.61 7.97
CA ARG A 25 -7.84 2.22 7.50
C ARG A 25 -8.12 1.23 8.63
N SER A 26 -7.43 1.40 9.77
CA SER A 26 -7.59 0.53 10.94
C SER A 26 -8.99 0.62 11.55
N ASP A 27 -9.60 1.81 11.51
CA ASP A 27 -10.94 2.07 12.01
C ASP A 27 -12.04 1.75 10.97
N GLY A 28 -11.69 1.36 9.75
CA GLY A 28 -12.63 1.12 8.64
C GLY A 28 -13.32 2.39 8.13
N ILE A 29 -12.77 3.57 8.44
CA ILE A 29 -13.32 4.87 8.07
C ILE A 29 -12.91 5.19 6.64
N LEU A 30 -13.87 5.60 5.80
CA LEU A 30 -13.66 6.00 4.40
C LEU A 30 -13.04 4.92 3.49
N CYS A 31 -12.91 3.68 3.97
CA CYS A 31 -12.46 2.56 3.17
C CYS A 31 -13.53 2.21 2.12
N ASP A 32 -13.13 2.22 0.86
CA ASP A 32 -13.96 2.04 -0.33
C ASP A 32 -13.59 0.76 -1.10
N ILE A 33 -12.75 -0.09 -0.50
CA ILE A 33 -12.40 -1.42 -1.00
C ILE A 33 -12.05 -2.38 0.15
N THR A 34 -12.41 -3.65 -0.05
CA THR A 34 -12.02 -4.79 0.78
C THR A 34 -11.25 -5.79 -0.07
N LEU A 35 -9.99 -6.03 0.26
CA LEU A 35 -9.16 -7.03 -0.41
C LEU A 35 -9.24 -8.34 0.35
N ILE A 36 -9.33 -9.46 -0.36
CA ILE A 36 -9.40 -10.80 0.22
C ILE A 36 -8.18 -11.60 -0.23
N ALA A 37 -7.43 -12.14 0.72
CA ALA A 37 -6.31 -13.05 0.47
C ALA A 37 -6.35 -14.19 1.50
N GLU A 38 -6.28 -15.44 1.04
CA GLU A 38 -6.38 -16.64 1.89
C GLU A 38 -7.50 -16.56 2.94
N GLU A 39 -8.71 -16.17 2.51
CA GLU A 39 -9.90 -16.01 3.35
C GLU A 39 -9.88 -14.83 4.35
N GLN A 40 -8.77 -14.10 4.44
CA GLN A 40 -8.67 -12.90 5.28
C GLN A 40 -9.08 -11.65 4.51
N LYS A 41 -9.85 -10.78 5.16
CA LYS A 41 -10.35 -9.51 4.61
C LYS A 41 -9.53 -8.32 5.11
N PHE A 42 -9.21 -7.41 4.21
CA PHE A 42 -8.42 -6.21 4.47
C PHE A 42 -9.12 -4.98 3.90
N HIS A 43 -9.54 -4.07 4.76
CA HIS A 43 -10.09 -2.77 4.34
C HIS A 43 -8.97 -1.82 3.92
N ALA A 44 -9.21 -1.04 2.87
CA ALA A 44 -8.27 -0.04 2.38
C ALA A 44 -9.00 1.09 1.62
N HIS A 45 -8.23 2.12 1.28
CA HIS A 45 -8.62 3.20 0.39
C HIS A 45 -8.05 2.96 -1.02
N LYS A 46 -8.90 2.93 -2.05
CA LYS A 46 -8.53 2.84 -3.47
C LYS A 46 -7.51 3.91 -3.85
N ALA A 47 -7.67 5.14 -3.33
CA ALA A 47 -6.78 6.26 -3.60
C ALA A 47 -5.34 6.03 -3.13
N VAL A 48 -5.15 5.48 -1.92
CA VAL A 48 -3.81 5.20 -1.39
C VAL A 48 -3.15 4.08 -2.19
N LEU A 49 -3.90 3.01 -2.46
CA LEU A 49 -3.40 1.88 -3.23
C LEU A 49 -3.01 2.28 -4.67
N ALA A 50 -3.85 3.07 -5.35
CA ALA A 50 -3.55 3.56 -6.70
C ALA A 50 -2.34 4.51 -6.76
N ALA A 51 -2.04 5.21 -5.65
CA ALA A 51 -0.91 6.12 -5.58
C ALA A 51 0.44 5.39 -5.54
N CYS A 52 0.49 4.19 -4.95
CA CYS A 52 1.74 3.43 -4.77
C CYS A 52 1.84 2.16 -5.63
N SER A 53 0.76 1.71 -6.28
CA SER A 53 0.70 0.48 -7.06
C SER A 53 0.12 0.70 -8.46
N ASP A 54 0.88 0.32 -9.48
CA ASP A 54 0.44 0.35 -10.87
C ASP A 54 -0.71 -0.63 -11.13
N TYR A 55 -0.70 -1.78 -10.46
CA TYR A 55 -1.75 -2.79 -10.53
C TYR A 55 -3.08 -2.21 -10.05
N PHE A 56 -3.10 -1.65 -8.84
CA PHE A 56 -4.31 -1.04 -8.29
C PHE A 56 -4.75 0.19 -9.08
N ARG A 57 -3.80 1.01 -9.55
CA ARG A 57 -4.13 2.14 -10.42
C ARG A 57 -4.84 1.68 -11.70
N ALA A 58 -4.33 0.65 -12.37
CA ALA A 58 -4.95 0.10 -13.58
C ALA A 58 -6.33 -0.50 -13.25
N MET A 59 -6.42 -1.29 -12.18
CA MET A 59 -7.66 -1.93 -11.73
C MET A 59 -8.77 -0.93 -11.40
N PHE A 60 -8.44 0.21 -10.79
CA PHE A 60 -9.44 1.22 -10.39
C PHE A 60 -9.73 2.28 -11.47
N SER A 61 -8.80 2.56 -12.39
CA SER A 61 -8.97 3.61 -13.41
C SER A 61 -9.67 3.12 -14.67
N LEU A 62 -9.52 1.83 -15.00
CA LEU A 62 -10.27 1.19 -16.06
C LEU A 62 -11.60 0.76 -15.42
N CYS A 63 -12.75 1.30 -15.86
CA CYS A 63 -14.08 0.88 -15.41
C CYS A 63 -14.36 -0.60 -15.74
N MET A 64 -13.62 -1.51 -15.12
CA MET A 64 -13.92 -2.93 -15.03
C MET A 64 -15.11 -3.07 -14.09
N VAL A 65 -15.94 -4.08 -14.30
CA VAL A 65 -17.13 -4.37 -13.47
C VAL A 65 -16.76 -4.56 -11.99
N GLU A 66 -15.49 -4.84 -11.69
CA GLU A 66 -14.90 -4.88 -10.34
C GLU A 66 -14.73 -3.50 -9.68
N SER A 67 -14.77 -2.40 -10.43
CA SER A 67 -14.67 -1.04 -9.87
C SER A 67 -15.89 -0.65 -9.03
N GLU A 68 -17.05 -1.27 -9.30
CA GLU A 68 -18.29 -1.19 -8.52
C GLU A 68 -18.33 -2.23 -7.38
N ALA A 69 -17.41 -3.19 -7.37
CA ALA A 69 -17.32 -4.19 -6.32
C ALA A 69 -16.49 -3.63 -5.14
N ASP A 70 -17.10 -3.64 -3.96
CA ASP A 70 -16.42 -3.26 -2.72
C ASP A 70 -15.53 -4.38 -2.17
N GLU A 71 -15.50 -5.55 -2.82
CA GLU A 71 -14.68 -6.71 -2.45
C GLU A 71 -13.92 -7.29 -3.66
N VAL A 72 -12.60 -7.49 -3.52
CA VAL A 72 -11.72 -8.07 -4.56
C VAL A 72 -10.91 -9.22 -3.98
N ASN A 73 -10.97 -10.39 -4.63
CA ASN A 73 -10.18 -11.56 -4.23
C ASN A 73 -8.84 -11.60 -4.97
N LEU A 74 -7.74 -11.51 -4.23
CA LEU A 74 -6.38 -11.53 -4.73
C LEU A 74 -5.85 -12.96 -4.74
N HIS A 75 -6.16 -13.67 -5.82
CA HIS A 75 -5.65 -15.03 -6.03
C HIS A 75 -4.13 -15.03 -6.21
N GLY A 76 -3.44 -15.94 -5.52
CA GLY A 76 -1.98 -16.07 -5.62
C GLY A 76 -1.19 -15.10 -4.75
N VAL A 77 -1.86 -14.29 -3.93
CA VAL A 77 -1.24 -13.45 -2.90
C VAL A 77 -1.57 -14.05 -1.53
N THR A 78 -0.57 -14.28 -0.70
CA THR A 78 -0.79 -14.76 0.67
C THR A 78 -1.29 -13.62 1.55
N SER A 79 -2.07 -13.97 2.57
CA SER A 79 -2.60 -13.01 3.55
C SER A 79 -1.48 -12.24 4.26
N LEU A 80 -0.36 -12.93 4.57
CA LEU A 80 0.84 -12.33 5.14
C LEU A 80 1.49 -11.33 4.18
N GLY A 81 1.70 -11.71 2.92
CA GLY A 81 2.30 -10.84 1.92
C GLY A 81 1.46 -9.60 1.65
N LEU A 82 0.13 -9.76 1.55
CA LEU A 82 -0.80 -8.64 1.40
C LEU A 82 -0.76 -7.71 2.61
N LYS A 83 -0.78 -8.25 3.83
CA LYS A 83 -0.69 -7.45 5.05
C LYS A 83 0.57 -6.59 5.06
N GLN A 84 1.73 -7.15 4.75
CA GLN A 84 3.00 -6.41 4.68
C GLN A 84 2.99 -5.34 3.58
N ALA A 85 2.42 -5.66 2.41
CA ALA A 85 2.27 -4.70 1.31
C ALA A 85 1.36 -3.52 1.70
N LEU A 86 0.26 -3.77 2.40
CA LEU A 86 -0.64 -2.73 2.90
C LEU A 86 0.03 -1.91 4.02
N ASP A 87 0.67 -2.56 4.98
CA ASP A 87 1.39 -1.87 6.04
C ASP A 87 2.48 -0.95 5.44
N PHE A 88 3.20 -1.39 4.39
CA PHE A 88 4.11 -0.55 3.63
C PHE A 88 3.42 0.64 2.94
N ALA A 89 2.32 0.40 2.22
CA ALA A 89 1.60 1.46 1.50
C ALA A 89 1.13 2.61 2.43
N TYR A 90 0.86 2.30 3.70
CA TYR A 90 0.35 3.24 4.70
C TYR A 90 1.38 3.73 5.71
N THR A 91 2.62 3.26 5.67
CA THR A 91 3.66 3.66 6.63
C THR A 91 5.01 3.98 6.00
N GLY A 92 5.21 3.62 4.72
CA GLY A 92 6.50 3.66 4.04
C GLY A 92 7.53 2.68 4.61
N GLN A 93 7.12 1.79 5.52
CA GLN A 93 8.02 0.92 6.27
C GLN A 93 7.64 -0.54 6.08
N ILE A 94 8.64 -1.40 6.10
CA ILE A 94 8.46 -2.86 6.04
C ILE A 94 9.51 -3.54 6.92
N LEU A 95 9.08 -4.54 7.67
CA LEU A 95 9.98 -5.39 8.45
C LEU A 95 10.27 -6.66 7.64
N LEU A 96 11.49 -6.78 7.13
CA LEU A 96 11.93 -7.92 6.35
C LEU A 96 12.67 -8.93 7.23
N GLU A 97 12.20 -10.18 7.17
CA GLU A 97 12.78 -11.31 7.89
C GLU A 97 12.86 -12.52 6.95
N PRO A 98 13.80 -13.46 7.17
CA PRO A 98 14.02 -14.59 6.25
C PRO A 98 12.77 -15.46 6.06
N GLY A 99 11.91 -15.55 7.07
CA GLY A 99 10.67 -16.32 7.01
C GLY A 99 9.51 -15.64 6.28
N VAL A 100 9.62 -14.34 5.99
CA VAL A 100 8.50 -13.53 5.45
C VAL A 100 8.82 -12.96 4.06
N ILE A 101 10.10 -12.87 3.71
CA ILE A 101 10.54 -12.19 2.48
C ILE A 101 9.99 -12.80 1.18
N GLN A 102 9.78 -14.12 1.13
CA GLN A 102 9.22 -14.78 -0.06
C GLN A 102 7.79 -14.32 -0.32
N ASP A 103 6.95 -14.28 0.72
CA ASP A 103 5.57 -13.78 0.64
C ASP A 103 5.52 -12.31 0.24
N VAL A 104 6.41 -11.50 0.80
CA VAL A 104 6.50 -10.07 0.50
C VAL A 104 6.92 -9.84 -0.96
N LEU A 105 7.89 -10.59 -1.47
CA LEU A 105 8.32 -10.51 -2.86
C LEU A 105 7.21 -10.93 -3.82
N ALA A 106 6.51 -12.03 -3.51
CA ALA A 106 5.39 -12.49 -4.31
C ALA A 106 4.26 -11.45 -4.36
N ALA A 107 3.86 -10.91 -3.20
CA ALA A 107 2.86 -9.85 -3.11
C ALA A 107 3.32 -8.57 -3.82
N GLY A 108 4.54 -8.12 -3.58
CA GLY A 108 5.12 -6.93 -4.20
C GLY A 108 5.19 -7.02 -5.73
N SER A 109 5.52 -8.20 -6.25
CA SER A 109 5.56 -8.46 -7.69
C SER A 109 4.16 -8.47 -8.29
N HIS A 110 3.23 -9.19 -7.66
CA HIS A 110 1.83 -9.27 -8.11
C HIS A 110 1.14 -7.91 -8.07
N LEU A 111 1.33 -7.15 -6.99
CA LEU A 111 0.73 -5.83 -6.77
C LEU A 111 1.54 -4.69 -7.38
N GLN A 112 2.64 -4.99 -8.09
CA GLN A 112 3.49 -4.00 -8.76
C GLN A 112 3.95 -2.85 -7.84
N LEU A 113 4.35 -3.18 -6.61
CA LEU A 113 4.90 -2.24 -5.63
C LEU A 113 6.42 -2.14 -5.79
N LEU A 114 6.87 -1.32 -6.75
CA LEU A 114 8.29 -1.26 -7.15
C LEU A 114 9.24 -0.85 -6.03
N GLU A 115 8.84 0.13 -5.20
CA GLU A 115 9.67 0.58 -4.06
C GLU A 115 9.86 -0.53 -3.03
N LEU A 116 8.79 -1.29 -2.73
CA LEU A 116 8.85 -2.45 -1.84
C LEU A 116 9.78 -3.55 -2.40
N LEU A 117 9.70 -3.83 -3.70
CA LEU A 117 10.59 -4.79 -4.35
C LEU A 117 12.07 -4.34 -4.32
N SER A 118 12.32 -3.03 -4.43
CA SER A 118 13.67 -2.48 -4.28
C SER A 118 14.22 -2.71 -2.87
N LEU A 119 13.41 -2.48 -1.83
CA LEU A 119 13.80 -2.76 -0.44
C LEU A 119 14.09 -4.24 -0.20
N CYS A 120 13.25 -5.14 -0.73
CA CYS A 120 13.48 -6.58 -0.65
C CYS A 120 14.79 -7.00 -1.34
N SER A 121 15.08 -6.40 -2.50
CA SER A 121 16.31 -6.68 -3.25
C SER A 121 17.56 -6.25 -2.48
N HIS A 122 17.54 -5.06 -1.85
CA HIS A 122 18.66 -4.61 -1.02
C HIS A 122 18.88 -5.53 0.19
N TYR A 123 17.82 -5.90 0.89
CA TYR A 123 17.91 -6.84 2.02
C TYR A 123 18.54 -8.18 1.61
N LEU A 124 18.17 -8.74 0.46
CA LEU A 124 18.72 -10.01 -0.02
C LEU A 124 20.21 -9.94 -0.39
N ILE A 125 20.68 -8.78 -0.84
CA ILE A 125 22.08 -8.55 -1.16
C ILE A 125 22.90 -8.37 0.12
N GLU A 126 22.39 -7.67 1.13
CA GLU A 126 23.10 -7.41 2.40
C GLU A 126 23.19 -8.63 3.32
N VAL A 127 22.28 -9.59 3.18
CA VAL A 127 22.28 -10.85 3.97
C VAL A 127 23.22 -11.91 3.37
N HIS A 128 23.87 -11.63 2.23
CA HIS A 128 24.95 -12.44 1.64
C HIS A 128 26.33 -11.83 1.92
#